data_AF-A0A5J4PD05-F1
#
_entry.id   AF-A0A5J4PD05-F1
#
_cell.length_a   1.000
_cell.length_b   1.000
_cell.length_c   1.000
_cell.angle_alpha   90.00
_cell.angle_beta   90.00
_cell.angle_gamma   90.00
#
_symmetry.space_group_name_H-M   'P 1'
#
loop_
_entity.id
_entity.type
_entity.pdbx_description
1 polymer ?
#
loop_
_entity_poly.entity_id
_entity_poly.type
_entity_poly.pdbx_seq_one_letter_code
_entity_poly.pdbx_strand_id
1 'polypeptide(L)'
;MERSIEGKLSKADIFSQPVAFNPNEITQVDTAIEALSASLNKFGEVNTDYMLSLMEDKSREELLSDLHERIYYNPLIHAYETADKFIAGNVIEKAEKIGKYLERHPQEENSFAASQSLNMLREAAPRPIPFEELDFNFGERWIPQG
;
A
#
# COMPACT_ATOMS: atom_id res chain seq x y z
N MET A 1 34.13 -34.11 23.01
CA MET A 1 34.81 -35.42 22.93
C MET A 1 34.49 -36.00 21.55
N GLU A 2 35.45 -35.93 20.64
CA GLU A 2 35.33 -36.54 19.31
C GLU A 2 35.63 -38.04 19.39
N ARG A 3 34.85 -38.85 18.67
CA ARG A 3 35.08 -40.28 18.48
C ARG A 3 34.92 -40.60 17.01
N SER A 4 36.04 -40.89 16.35
CA SER A 4 36.08 -41.38 14.98
C SER A 4 35.87 -42.89 14.96
N ILE A 5 35.01 -43.37 14.07
CA ILE A 5 34.88 -44.80 13.74
C ILE A 5 34.73 -44.93 12.21
N GLU A 6 35.69 -45.64 11.59
CA GLU A 6 35.57 -46.33 10.30
C GLU A 6 35.32 -45.53 9.01
N GLY A 7 36.22 -44.60 8.66
CA GLY A 7 36.58 -44.34 7.26
C GLY A 7 35.51 -43.76 6.32
N LYS A 8 34.31 -43.44 6.81
CA LYS A 8 33.26 -42.75 6.06
C LYS A 8 32.76 -41.57 6.89
N LEU A 9 33.20 -40.36 6.52
CA LEU A 9 32.60 -39.12 7.01
C LEU A 9 31.18 -39.04 6.42
N SER A 10 30.20 -39.63 7.09
CA SER A 10 28.79 -39.37 6.78
C SER A 10 28.44 -38.03 7.43
N LYS A 11 28.56 -36.95 6.64
CA LYS A 11 28.01 -35.65 7.00
C LYS A 11 26.51 -35.83 7.21
N ALA A 12 25.99 -35.31 8.31
CA ALA A 12 24.56 -35.28 8.57
C ALA A 12 23.83 -34.61 7.39
N ASP A 13 22.69 -35.19 7.00
CA ASP A 13 21.83 -34.83 5.86
C ASP A 13 21.05 -33.50 6.08
N ILE A 14 21.63 -32.57 6.85
CA ILE A 14 20.96 -31.34 7.31
C ILE A 14 21.38 -30.09 6.51
N PHE A 15 22.11 -30.27 5.41
CA PHE A 15 22.63 -29.18 4.57
C PHE A 15 22.28 -29.37 3.08
N SER A 16 21.11 -29.92 2.77
CA SER A 16 20.73 -30.19 1.38
C SER A 16 19.97 -29.05 0.70
N GLN A 17 19.42 -28.07 1.43
CA GLN A 17 18.65 -26.97 0.83
C GLN A 17 18.85 -25.63 1.55
N PRO A 18 19.02 -24.51 0.82
CA PRO A 18 19.03 -23.18 1.41
C PRO A 18 17.66 -22.87 2.06
N VAL A 19 17.64 -22.67 3.37
CA VAL A 19 16.47 -22.22 4.18
C VAL A 19 15.96 -20.81 3.82
N ALA A 20 16.62 -20.13 2.88
CA ALA A 20 16.27 -18.80 2.40
C ALA A 20 15.16 -18.81 1.32
N PHE A 21 14.82 -19.96 0.75
CA PHE A 21 13.72 -20.06 -0.20
C PHE A 21 12.46 -20.48 0.55
N ASN A 22 11.44 -19.62 0.56
CA ASN A 22 10.13 -19.99 1.06
C ASN A 22 9.53 -21.01 0.05
N PRO A 23 9.42 -22.31 0.39
CA PRO A 23 8.92 -23.32 -0.53
C PRO A 23 7.43 -23.14 -0.86
N ASN A 24 6.74 -22.28 -0.12
CA ASN A 24 5.33 -21.94 -0.29
C ASN A 24 5.16 -20.56 -0.92
N GLU A 25 5.96 -20.25 -1.95
CA GLU A 25 5.68 -19.07 -2.76
C GLU A 25 4.37 -19.30 -3.52
N ILE A 26 3.40 -18.39 -3.33
CA ILE A 26 2.13 -18.45 -4.03
C ILE A 26 2.43 -18.32 -5.52
N THR A 27 2.05 -19.34 -6.30
CA THR A 27 2.31 -19.39 -7.75
C THR A 27 1.09 -18.98 -8.57
N GLN A 28 -0.11 -19.12 -8.04
CA GLN A 28 -1.36 -18.80 -8.72
C GLN A 28 -2.46 -18.47 -7.71
N VAL A 29 -3.35 -17.56 -8.06
CA VAL A 29 -4.52 -17.16 -7.27
C VAL A 29 -5.75 -17.01 -8.16
N ASP A 30 -6.93 -17.24 -7.59
CA ASP A 30 -8.19 -17.21 -8.35
C ASP A 30 -8.84 -15.82 -8.34
N THR A 31 -8.51 -14.98 -7.34
CA THR A 31 -9.15 -13.68 -7.14
C THR A 31 -8.16 -12.52 -7.00
N ALA A 32 -8.59 -11.32 -7.44
CA ALA A 32 -7.81 -10.10 -7.29
C ALA A 32 -7.48 -9.75 -5.82
N ILE A 33 -8.35 -10.15 -4.88
CA ILE A 33 -8.18 -9.91 -3.45
C ILE A 33 -7.07 -10.82 -2.87
N GLU A 34 -7.02 -12.08 -3.30
CA GLU A 34 -5.92 -12.98 -2.94
C GLU A 34 -4.60 -12.50 -3.54
N ALA A 35 -4.61 -12.05 -4.80
CA ALA A 35 -3.45 -11.43 -5.45
C ALA A 35 -2.95 -10.21 -4.65
N LEU A 36 -3.87 -9.33 -4.23
CA LEU A 36 -3.56 -8.16 -3.42
C LEU A 36 -2.91 -8.58 -2.09
N SER A 37 -3.49 -9.58 -1.42
CA SER A 37 -2.96 -10.09 -0.15
C SER A 37 -1.57 -10.71 -0.33
N ALA A 38 -1.35 -11.47 -1.42
CA ALA A 38 -0.04 -12.02 -1.76
C ALA A 38 0.99 -10.91 -2.01
N SER A 39 0.59 -9.86 -2.73
CA SER A 39 1.43 -8.69 -3.02
C SER A 39 1.85 -7.95 -1.75
N LEU A 40 0.89 -7.67 -0.85
CA LEU A 40 1.17 -7.04 0.44
C LEU A 40 2.04 -7.92 1.35
N ASN A 41 1.81 -9.24 1.38
CA ASN A 41 2.62 -10.16 2.18
C ASN A 41 4.07 -10.27 1.67
N LYS A 42 4.27 -10.19 0.35
CA LYS A 42 5.60 -10.34 -0.27
C LYS A 42 6.38 -9.02 -0.34
N PHE A 43 5.72 -7.91 -0.69
CA PHE A 43 6.36 -6.62 -0.96
C PHE A 43 6.01 -5.51 0.04
N GLY A 44 4.93 -5.66 0.82
CA GLY A 44 4.44 -4.62 1.71
C GLY A 44 3.70 -3.48 1.00
N GLU A 45 3.45 -3.60 -0.30
CA GLU A 45 2.79 -2.59 -1.13
C GLU A 45 1.97 -3.23 -2.25
N VAL A 46 1.15 -2.43 -2.95
CA VAL A 46 0.32 -2.91 -4.05
C VAL A 46 1.17 -3.01 -5.33
N ASN A 47 1.80 -4.16 -5.53
CA ASN A 47 2.53 -4.46 -6.75
C ASN A 47 1.58 -5.11 -7.79
N THR A 48 1.03 -4.28 -8.66
CA THR A 48 0.09 -4.70 -9.74
C THR A 48 0.71 -5.70 -10.73
N ASP A 49 1.99 -5.56 -11.05
CA ASP A 49 2.66 -6.45 -12.02
C ASP A 49 2.85 -7.85 -11.44
N TYR A 50 3.21 -7.94 -10.15
CA TYR A 50 3.23 -9.20 -9.43
C TYR A 50 1.85 -9.83 -9.33
N MET A 51 0.81 -9.03 -9.04
CA MET A 51 -0.56 -9.53 -8.96
C MET A 51 -1.03 -10.14 -10.29
N LEU A 52 -0.74 -9.48 -11.41
CA LEU A 52 -1.03 -10.00 -12.75
C LEU A 52 -0.23 -11.27 -13.04
N SER A 53 1.01 -11.40 -12.55
CA SER A 53 1.81 -12.62 -12.74
C SER A 53 1.24 -13.86 -12.03
N LEU A 54 0.37 -13.67 -11.03
CA LEU A 54 -0.30 -14.76 -10.30
C LEU A 54 -1.66 -15.14 -10.90
N MET A 55 -2.16 -14.40 -11.88
CA MET A 55 -3.49 -14.58 -12.44
C MET A 55 -3.39 -14.89 -13.93
N GLU A 56 -4.03 -15.98 -14.36
CA GLU A 56 -4.11 -16.32 -15.78
C GLU A 56 -5.15 -15.43 -16.48
N ASP A 57 -4.83 -14.95 -17.68
CA ASP A 57 -5.75 -14.22 -18.58
C ASP A 57 -6.44 -12.97 -18.00
N LYS A 58 -5.93 -12.39 -16.92
CA LYS A 58 -6.48 -11.16 -16.32
C LYS A 58 -5.79 -9.93 -16.91
N SER A 59 -6.56 -8.97 -17.42
CA SER A 59 -6.01 -7.67 -17.82
C SER A 59 -5.77 -6.75 -16.61
N ARG A 60 -4.92 -5.75 -16.80
CA ARG A 60 -4.65 -4.73 -15.76
C ARG A 60 -5.92 -3.96 -15.42
N GLU A 61 -6.71 -3.62 -16.43
CA GLU A 61 -7.96 -2.87 -16.28
C GLU A 61 -8.99 -3.65 -15.46
N GLU A 62 -9.14 -4.95 -15.72
CA GLU A 62 -10.01 -5.83 -14.93
C GLU A 62 -9.53 -5.99 -13.50
N LEU A 63 -8.22 -6.16 -13.28
CA LEU A 63 -7.64 -6.22 -11.94
C LEU A 63 -7.95 -4.94 -11.14
N LEU A 64 -7.77 -3.78 -11.76
CA LEU A 64 -8.04 -2.49 -11.12
C LEU A 64 -9.54 -2.29 -10.85
N SER A 65 -10.40 -2.76 -11.75
CA SER A 65 -11.85 -2.73 -11.58
C SER A 65 -12.31 -3.61 -10.43
N ASP A 66 -11.78 -4.83 -10.30
CA ASP A 66 -12.11 -5.75 -9.19
C ASP A 66 -11.68 -5.21 -7.83
N LEU A 67 -10.63 -4.38 -7.82
CA LEU A 67 -10.07 -3.75 -6.64
C LEU A 67 -10.53 -2.30 -6.46
N HIS A 68 -11.58 -1.90 -7.18
CA HIS A 68 -12.28 -0.66 -6.93
C HIS A 68 -12.63 -0.55 -5.44
N GLU A 69 -12.50 0.67 -4.89
CA GLU A 69 -12.65 1.00 -3.46
C GLU A 69 -11.62 0.37 -2.50
N ARG A 70 -10.83 -0.61 -2.95
CA ARG A 70 -9.79 -1.25 -2.12
C ARG A 70 -8.43 -0.61 -2.33
N ILE A 71 -8.15 -0.09 -3.52
CA ILE A 71 -6.87 0.55 -3.85
C ILE A 71 -7.03 1.92 -4.53
N TYR A 72 -6.29 2.89 -3.99
CA TYR A 72 -5.97 4.25 -4.39
C TYR A 72 -4.80 4.37 -5.38
N TYR A 73 -4.89 5.02 -6.54
CA TYR A 73 -3.66 5.47 -7.23
C TYR A 73 -3.17 6.77 -6.58
N ASN A 74 -1.94 6.76 -6.06
CA ASN A 74 -1.33 7.95 -5.49
C ASN A 74 -0.33 8.56 -6.50
N PRO A 75 -0.69 9.67 -7.17
CA PRO A 75 0.19 10.31 -8.16
C PRO A 75 1.43 10.96 -7.54
N LEU A 76 1.46 11.18 -6.22
CA LEU A 76 2.63 11.77 -5.54
C LEU A 76 3.79 10.79 -5.42
N ILE A 77 3.50 9.49 -5.47
CA ILE A 77 4.49 8.40 -5.42
C ILE A 77 4.44 7.50 -6.66
N HIS A 78 3.55 7.79 -7.61
CA HIS A 78 3.31 7.01 -8.83
C HIS A 78 3.03 5.52 -8.57
N ALA A 79 2.29 5.21 -7.51
CA ALA A 79 2.01 3.84 -7.10
C ALA A 79 0.60 3.69 -6.54
N TYR A 80 0.09 2.46 -6.53
CA TYR A 80 -1.17 2.12 -5.86
C TYR A 80 -0.96 1.90 -4.36
N GLU A 81 -1.92 2.35 -3.57
CA GLU A 81 -1.97 2.16 -2.12
C GLU A 81 -3.32 1.57 -1.72
N THR A 82 -3.35 0.75 -0.69
CA THR A 82 -4.63 0.29 -0.08
C THR A 82 -5.44 1.47 0.43
N ALA A 83 -6.77 1.38 0.39
CA ALA A 83 -7.69 2.40 0.89
C ALA A 83 -7.33 2.89 2.30
N ASP A 84 -7.05 1.97 3.23
CA ASP A 84 -6.66 2.28 4.61
C ASP A 84 -5.44 3.19 4.69
N LYS A 85 -4.41 2.87 3.90
CA LYS A 85 -3.16 3.66 3.82
C LYS A 85 -3.37 4.98 3.08
N PHE A 86 -4.14 4.95 2.00
CA PHE A 86 -4.39 6.11 1.16
C PHE A 86 -5.23 7.17 1.87
N ILE A 87 -6.20 6.76 2.70
CA ILE A 87 -7.09 7.64 3.47
C ILE A 87 -6.49 7.96 4.86
N ALA A 88 -5.38 7.34 5.24
CA ALA A 88 -4.67 7.69 6.46
C ALA A 88 -3.94 9.04 6.38
N GLY A 89 -3.83 9.69 7.54
CA GLY A 89 -3.08 10.93 7.75
C GLY A 89 -3.89 12.19 7.43
N ASN A 90 -3.19 13.27 7.07
CA ASN A 90 -3.83 14.54 6.70
C ASN A 90 -4.44 14.45 5.29
N VAL A 91 -5.68 13.98 5.21
CA VAL A 91 -6.42 13.82 3.95
C VAL A 91 -6.67 15.14 3.22
N ILE A 92 -6.82 16.25 3.96
CA ILE A 92 -7.03 17.59 3.38
C ILE A 92 -5.78 18.01 2.60
N GLU A 93 -4.62 17.95 3.24
CA GLU A 93 -3.34 18.28 2.59
C GLU A 93 -3.03 17.33 1.42
N LYS A 94 -3.34 16.04 1.56
CA LYS A 94 -3.17 15.05 0.50
C LYS A 94 -4.05 15.39 -0.71
N ALA A 95 -5.32 15.73 -0.49
CA ALA A 95 -6.25 16.15 -1.55
C ALA A 95 -5.77 17.42 -2.26
N GLU A 96 -5.27 18.42 -1.52
CA GLU A 96 -4.71 19.64 -2.11
C GLU A 96 -3.49 19.36 -2.99
N LYS A 97 -2.56 18.52 -2.52
CA LYS A 97 -1.36 18.14 -3.27
C LYS A 97 -1.71 17.40 -4.56
N ILE A 98 -2.63 16.43 -4.48
CA ILE A 98 -3.09 15.67 -5.64
C ILE A 98 -3.87 16.55 -6.62
N GLY A 99 -4.71 17.47 -6.13
CA GLY A 99 -5.39 18.45 -6.98
C GLY A 99 -4.42 19.30 -7.79
N LYS A 100 -3.42 19.89 -7.11
CA LYS A 100 -2.35 20.68 -7.77
C LYS A 100 -1.54 19.86 -8.76
N TYR A 101 -1.34 18.58 -8.48
CA TYR A 101 -0.66 17.66 -9.38
C TYR A 101 -1.46 17.47 -10.68
N LEU A 102 -2.76 17.17 -10.56
CA LEU A 102 -3.67 16.99 -11.72
C LEU A 102 -3.77 18.24 -12.59
N GLU A 103 -3.80 19.43 -11.97
CA GLU A 103 -3.80 20.70 -12.71
C GLU A 103 -2.54 20.91 -13.55
N ARG A 104 -1.39 20.40 -13.10
CA ARG A 104 -0.10 20.51 -13.80
C ARG A 104 0.11 19.43 -14.84
N HIS A 105 -0.53 18.28 -14.66
CA HIS A 105 -0.35 17.08 -15.50
C HIS A 105 -1.68 16.54 -16.05
N PRO A 106 -2.45 17.34 -16.81
CA PRO A 106 -3.80 16.95 -17.24
C PRO A 106 -3.84 15.78 -18.24
N GLN A 107 -2.72 15.49 -18.93
CA GLN A 107 -2.62 14.48 -19.99
C GLN A 107 -1.80 13.25 -19.59
N GLU A 108 -1.55 13.04 -18.29
CA GLU A 108 -0.88 11.82 -17.84
C GLU A 108 -1.79 10.60 -17.98
N GLU A 109 -1.21 9.45 -18.31
CA GLU A 109 -1.90 8.17 -18.49
C GLU A 109 -2.83 7.82 -17.32
N ASN A 110 -2.37 8.05 -16.08
CA ASN A 110 -3.11 7.74 -14.86
C ASN A 110 -3.98 8.89 -14.34
N SER A 111 -4.19 9.96 -15.12
CA SER A 111 -4.97 11.15 -14.72
C SER A 111 -6.40 10.79 -14.27
N PHE A 112 -7.03 9.81 -14.92
CA PHE A 112 -8.36 9.32 -14.53
C PHE A 112 -8.36 8.64 -13.14
N ALA A 113 -7.40 7.73 -12.89
CA ALA A 113 -7.27 7.05 -11.60
C ALA A 113 -6.90 8.04 -10.47
N ALA A 114 -6.03 9.01 -10.76
CA ALA A 114 -5.70 10.09 -9.84
C ALA A 114 -6.92 10.98 -9.52
N SER A 115 -7.80 11.23 -10.51
CA SER A 115 -9.04 11.99 -10.30
C SER A 115 -10.04 11.25 -9.40
N GLN A 116 -10.18 9.94 -9.56
CA GLN A 116 -10.97 9.11 -8.64
C GLN A 116 -10.40 9.13 -7.22
N SER A 117 -9.07 9.03 -7.11
CA SER A 117 -8.37 9.07 -5.84
C SER A 117 -8.54 10.42 -5.13
N LEU A 118 -8.53 11.54 -5.88
CA LEU A 118 -8.86 12.86 -5.36
C LEU A 118 -10.30 12.93 -4.84
N ASN A 119 -11.26 12.33 -5.53
CA ASN A 119 -12.64 12.30 -5.08
C ASN A 119 -12.75 11.56 -3.73
N MET A 120 -12.14 10.39 -3.62
CA MET A 120 -12.13 9.63 -2.37
C MET A 120 -11.57 10.42 -1.18
N LEU A 121 -10.49 11.19 -1.37
CA LEU A 121 -9.95 12.02 -0.28
C LEU A 121 -10.90 13.15 0.14
N ARG A 122 -11.68 13.69 -0.80
CA ARG A 122 -12.70 14.70 -0.49
C ARG A 122 -13.87 14.10 0.27
N GLU A 123 -14.30 12.90 -0.08
CA GLU A 123 -15.34 12.16 0.63
C GLU A 123 -14.90 11.77 2.05
N ALA A 124 -13.63 11.43 2.23
CA ALA A 124 -13.05 11.11 3.53
C ALA A 124 -12.69 12.33 4.39
N ALA A 125 -12.87 13.56 3.87
CA ALA A 125 -12.48 14.77 4.60
C ALA A 125 -13.34 14.96 5.86
N PRO A 126 -12.72 15.22 7.04
CA PRO A 126 -13.47 15.47 8.25
C PRO A 126 -14.28 16.77 8.14
N ARG A 127 -15.37 16.86 8.90
CA ARG A 127 -16.12 18.11 8.98
C ARG A 127 -15.21 19.22 9.54
N PRO A 128 -15.19 20.41 8.92
CA PRO A 128 -14.48 21.55 9.48
C PRO A 128 -15.02 21.86 10.88
N ILE A 129 -14.12 22.06 11.84
CA ILE A 129 -14.48 22.46 13.19
C ILE A 129 -14.81 23.96 13.15
N PRO A 130 -16.06 24.37 13.43
CA PRO A 130 -16.40 25.79 13.47
C PRO A 130 -15.74 26.47 14.66
N PHE A 131 -15.52 27.78 14.57
CA PHE A 131 -14.88 28.55 15.64
C PHE A 131 -15.62 28.43 16.98
N GLU A 132 -16.93 28.27 16.95
CA GLU A 132 -17.78 28.11 18.15
C GLU A 132 -17.54 26.79 18.90
N GLU A 133 -17.04 25.75 18.22
CA GLU A 133 -16.68 24.45 18.82
C GLU A 133 -15.21 24.42 19.29
N LEU A 134 -14.44 25.46 19.01
CA LEU A 134 -13.10 25.61 19.56
C LEU A 134 -13.23 26.08 21.01
N ASP A 135 -13.15 25.13 21.95
CA ASP A 135 -13.14 25.44 23.37
C ASP A 135 -11.80 26.08 23.75
N PHE A 136 -11.74 27.41 23.65
CA PHE A 136 -10.64 28.21 24.19
C PHE A 136 -10.80 28.26 25.71
N ASN A 137 -10.25 27.26 26.40
CA ASN A 137 -10.16 27.31 27.85
C ASN A 137 -9.25 28.49 28.25
N PHE A 138 -9.87 29.61 28.67
CA PHE A 138 -9.21 30.82 29.20
C PHE A 138 -8.54 30.58 30.58
N GLY A 139 -7.70 29.54 30.66
CA GLY A 139 -6.87 29.17 31.80
C GLY A 139 -5.48 28.64 31.38
N GLU A 140 -5.28 28.31 30.10
CA GLU A 140 -3.95 28.00 29.57
C GLU A 140 -3.22 29.31 29.23
N ARG A 141 -2.38 29.73 30.17
CA ARG A 141 -1.60 30.96 30.13
C ARG A 141 -0.51 30.87 29.04
N TRP A 142 -0.85 31.16 27.78
CA TRP A 142 0.12 31.34 26.71
C TRP A 142 0.02 32.74 26.08
N ILE A 143 0.41 33.76 26.85
CA ILE A 143 0.87 35.03 26.29
C ILE A 143 2.10 35.45 27.10
N PRO A 144 3.33 35.38 26.57
CA PRO A 144 4.45 36.04 27.22
C PRO A 144 4.22 37.54 27.08
N GLN A 145 4.03 38.23 28.20
CA GLN A 145 4.15 39.68 28.21
C GLN A 145 5.64 40.04 28.05
N GLY A 146 5.95 40.74 26.97
CA GLY A 146 7.28 41.29 26.66
C GLY A 146 7.24 42.01 25.33
#